data_AF-A0A495KPC7-F1
#
_entry.id   AF-A0A495KPC7-F1
#
_cell.length_a   1.000
_cell.length_b   1.000
_cell.length_c   1.000
_cell.angle_alpha   90.00
_cell.angle_beta   90.00
_cell.angle_gamma   90.00
#
_symmetry.space_group_name_H-M   'P 1'
#
loop_
_entity.id
_entity.type
_entity.pdbx_description
1 polymer ?
#
loop_
_entity_poly.entity_id
_entity_poly.type
_entity_poly.pdbx_seq_one_letter_code
_entity_poly.pdbx_strand_id
1 'polypeptide(L)'
;MKKLFLSALMLVGLAFSTQAQDISKNALGLRLGDNDGFGGEISYQRGLGSNNRLELDLGWRNSKNVDAFKLVGLYQWVWNIDGGFNWYAGVGGGIGSWSYDQGGFSDSGTILLAAGDIGIEYNFKEAPIQISLDFRPEIYFNSDDYREDSFGPDIALGIRYKW
;
A
#
# COMPACT_ATOMS: atom_id res chain seq x y z
N MET A 1 -5.11 33.69 -7.43
CA MET A 1 -4.19 32.65 -7.96
C MET A 1 -4.46 31.26 -7.35
N LYS A 2 -4.45 31.08 -6.02
CA LYS A 2 -4.72 29.77 -5.39
C LYS A 2 -6.05 29.11 -5.81
N LYS A 3 -7.13 29.88 -5.94
CA LYS A 3 -8.46 29.38 -6.37
C LYS A 3 -8.48 28.90 -7.82
N LEU A 4 -7.81 29.60 -8.73
CA LEU A 4 -7.69 29.20 -10.15
C LEU A 4 -6.90 27.89 -10.29
N PHE A 5 -5.84 27.73 -9.49
CA PHE A 5 -5.06 26.50 -9.45
C PHE A 5 -5.88 25.31 -8.93
N LEU A 6 -6.63 25.48 -7.84
CA LEU A 6 -7.56 24.48 -7.32
C LEU A 6 -8.66 24.11 -8.32
N SER A 7 -9.23 25.10 -9.02
CA SER A 7 -10.24 24.85 -10.07
C SER A 7 -9.65 24.12 -11.28
N ALA A 8 -8.43 24.48 -11.70
CA ALA A 8 -7.73 23.77 -12.77
C ALA A 8 -7.41 22.31 -12.36
N LEU A 9 -6.97 22.09 -11.13
CA LEU A 9 -6.70 20.75 -10.59
C LEU A 9 -7.98 19.90 -10.53
N MET A 10 -9.11 20.48 -10.11
CA MET A 10 -10.42 19.80 -10.15
C MET A 10 -10.87 19.47 -11.57
N LEU A 11 -10.70 20.40 -12.52
CA LEU A 11 -11.10 20.19 -13.92
C LEU A 11 -10.26 19.11 -14.61
N VAL A 12 -8.96 19.06 -14.30
CA VAL A 12 -8.08 17.96 -14.72
C VAL A 12 -8.54 16.63 -14.09
N GLY A 13 -8.89 16.63 -12.80
CA GLY A 13 -9.43 15.43 -12.13
C GLY A 13 -10.74 14.91 -12.73
N LEU A 14 -11.61 15.81 -13.22
CA LEU A 14 -12.87 15.44 -13.88
C LEU A 14 -12.66 14.92 -15.32
N ALA A 15 -11.62 15.38 -16.03
CA ALA A 15 -11.37 14.96 -17.40
C ALA A 15 -10.96 13.48 -17.54
N PHE A 16 -10.50 12.84 -16.46
CA PHE A 16 -10.09 11.44 -16.46
C PHE A 16 -11.18 10.46 -16.00
N SER A 17 -12.42 10.90 -15.79
CA SER A 17 -13.48 10.06 -15.21
C SER A 17 -14.22 9.13 -16.20
N THR A 18 -13.79 9.03 -17.47
CA THR A 18 -14.58 8.34 -18.51
C THR A 18 -13.88 7.19 -19.25
N GLN A 19 -12.76 6.67 -18.77
CA GLN A 19 -12.24 5.38 -19.26
C GLN A 19 -12.88 4.25 -18.45
N ALA A 20 -13.46 3.25 -19.12
CA ALA A 20 -13.84 2.01 -18.47
C ALA A 20 -12.55 1.30 -18.07
N GLN A 21 -12.20 1.38 -16.79
CA GLN A 21 -10.97 0.83 -16.27
C GLN A 21 -11.20 -0.64 -15.99
N ASP A 22 -10.46 -1.50 -16.67
CA ASP A 22 -10.49 -2.92 -16.39
C ASP A 22 -9.54 -3.21 -15.22
N ILE A 23 -9.99 -2.88 -14.01
CA ILE A 23 -9.31 -3.32 -12.79
C ILE A 23 -9.57 -4.81 -12.60
N SER A 24 -8.51 -5.55 -12.30
CA SER A 24 -8.67 -6.97 -12.05
C SER A 24 -9.55 -7.21 -10.83
N LYS A 25 -10.42 -8.23 -10.92
CA LYS A 25 -11.26 -8.65 -9.81
C LYS A 25 -10.42 -9.11 -8.63
N ASN A 26 -9.33 -9.84 -8.87
CA ASN A 26 -8.41 -10.25 -7.82
C ASN A 26 -6.97 -10.15 -8.31
N ALA A 27 -6.05 -9.73 -7.45
CA ALA A 27 -4.63 -9.91 -7.69
C ALA A 27 -3.94 -10.37 -6.40
N LEU A 28 -2.93 -11.23 -6.51
CA LEU A 28 -2.15 -11.71 -5.39
C LEU A 28 -0.68 -11.75 -5.79
N GLY A 29 0.19 -11.28 -4.90
CA GLY A 29 1.61 -11.40 -5.10
C GLY A 29 2.40 -10.73 -4.00
N LEU A 30 3.49 -10.07 -4.41
CA LEU A 30 4.47 -9.52 -3.48
C LEU A 30 4.57 -8.01 -3.68
N ARG A 31 4.69 -7.29 -2.57
CA ARG A 31 5.08 -5.88 -2.51
C ARG A 31 6.45 -5.80 -1.85
N LEU A 32 7.46 -5.45 -2.63
CA LEU A 32 8.87 -5.52 -2.26
C LEU A 32 9.38 -4.10 -1.94
N GLY A 33 9.35 -3.76 -0.66
CA GLY A 33 9.89 -2.51 -0.10
C GLY A 33 10.73 -2.79 1.14
N ASP A 34 11.17 -1.73 1.82
CA ASP A 34 11.78 -1.86 3.15
C ASP A 34 10.70 -2.07 4.22
N ASN A 35 9.51 -1.52 3.97
CA ASN A 35 8.34 -1.60 4.83
C ASN A 35 8.71 -1.32 6.29
N ASP A 36 9.49 -0.27 6.53
CA ASP A 36 9.91 0.09 7.88
C ASP A 36 10.66 -1.01 8.65
N GLY A 37 11.38 -1.88 7.93
CA GLY A 37 12.13 -3.00 8.48
C GLY A 37 11.35 -4.30 8.59
N PHE A 38 10.12 -4.37 8.06
CA PHE A 38 9.37 -5.62 7.86
C PHE A 38 9.74 -6.34 6.56
N GLY A 39 10.42 -5.67 5.62
CA GLY A 39 10.79 -6.23 4.33
C GLY A 39 9.60 -6.41 3.39
N GLY A 40 9.68 -7.41 2.50
CA GLY A 40 8.63 -7.69 1.53
C GLY A 40 7.32 -8.17 2.16
N GLU A 41 6.21 -7.83 1.52
CA GLU A 41 4.85 -8.16 1.96
C GLU A 41 4.18 -9.11 0.97
N ILE A 42 3.28 -9.96 1.48
CA ILE A 42 2.27 -10.59 0.64
C ILE A 42 1.13 -9.60 0.47
N SER A 43 0.79 -9.30 -0.78
CA SER A 43 -0.22 -8.32 -1.15
C SER A 43 -1.37 -8.96 -1.90
N TYR A 44 -2.60 -8.77 -1.41
CA TYR A 44 -3.83 -9.20 -2.05
C TYR A 44 -4.72 -8.00 -2.38
N GLN A 45 -5.20 -7.94 -3.62
CA GLN A 45 -6.12 -6.93 -4.10
C GLN A 45 -7.45 -7.55 -4.49
N ARG A 46 -8.55 -6.87 -4.16
CA ARG A 46 -9.91 -7.22 -4.54
C ARG A 46 -10.63 -6.03 -5.17
N GLY A 47 -10.95 -6.12 -6.45
CA GLY A 47 -11.81 -5.16 -7.13
C GLY A 47 -13.21 -5.14 -6.49
N LEU A 48 -13.69 -3.93 -6.16
CA LEU A 48 -14.99 -3.70 -5.52
C LEU A 48 -16.00 -3.04 -6.47
N GLY A 49 -15.52 -2.28 -7.46
CA GLY A 49 -16.33 -1.60 -8.46
C GLY A 49 -15.59 -1.47 -9.79
N SER A 50 -15.92 -0.43 -10.55
CA SER A 50 -15.27 -0.15 -11.84
C SER A 50 -13.91 0.55 -11.71
N ASN A 51 -13.64 1.20 -10.59
CA ASN A 51 -12.43 2.01 -10.40
C ASN A 51 -11.93 2.01 -8.94
N ASN A 52 -12.36 1.04 -8.14
CA ASN A 52 -11.99 0.96 -6.74
C ASN A 52 -11.76 -0.47 -6.30
N ARG A 53 -10.81 -0.63 -5.38
CA ARG A 53 -10.39 -1.92 -4.85
C ARG A 53 -10.01 -1.82 -3.38
N LEU A 54 -10.03 -2.96 -2.72
CA LEU A 54 -9.39 -3.18 -1.42
C LEU A 54 -8.02 -3.82 -1.67
N GLU A 55 -6.99 -3.35 -0.97
CA GLU A 55 -5.67 -4.00 -0.88
C GLU A 55 -5.41 -4.40 0.58
N LEU A 56 -4.88 -5.60 0.78
CA LEU A 56 -4.49 -6.16 2.07
C LEU A 56 -3.05 -6.64 1.97
N ASP A 57 -2.18 -6.10 2.82
CA ASP A 57 -0.76 -6.39 2.79
C ASP A 57 -0.30 -6.95 4.13
N LEU A 58 0.32 -8.12 4.08
CA LEU A 58 0.89 -8.80 5.24
C LEU A 58 2.42 -8.77 5.15
N GLY A 59 3.04 -7.95 5.99
CA GLY A 59 4.48 -7.94 6.22
C GLY A 59 4.85 -8.78 7.44
N TRP A 60 5.99 -9.47 7.39
CA TRP A 60 6.54 -10.18 8.53
C TRP A 60 8.05 -10.04 8.58
N ARG A 61 8.57 -9.92 9.81
CA ARG A 61 9.99 -9.95 10.10
C ARG A 61 10.25 -11.11 11.05
N ASN A 62 11.22 -11.94 10.71
CA ASN A 62 11.76 -12.94 11.63
C ASN A 62 13.29 -12.81 11.61
N SER A 63 13.86 -12.51 12.78
CA SER A 63 15.30 -12.36 12.96
C SER A 63 15.69 -12.86 14.35
N LYS A 64 16.99 -13.03 14.62
CA LYS A 64 17.50 -13.71 15.83
C LYS A 64 16.84 -13.26 17.15
N ASN A 65 16.50 -11.99 17.26
CA ASN A 65 16.00 -11.38 18.49
C ASN A 65 14.68 -10.61 18.27
N VAL A 66 14.14 -10.53 17.05
CA VAL A 66 12.94 -9.76 16.72
C VAL A 66 12.02 -10.59 15.85
N ASP A 67 10.79 -10.75 16.32
CA ASP A 67 9.67 -11.26 15.55
C ASP A 67 8.59 -10.18 15.45
N ALA A 68 8.09 -9.92 14.24
CA ALA A 68 7.04 -8.94 14.05
C ALA A 68 6.17 -9.27 12.85
N PHE A 69 4.89 -8.90 12.91
CA PHE A 69 3.99 -8.91 11.76
C PHE A 69 3.19 -7.61 11.70
N LYS A 70 2.82 -7.21 10.49
CA LYS A 70 2.00 -6.03 10.22
C LYS A 70 1.01 -6.36 9.11
N LEU A 71 -0.26 -6.07 9.35
CA LEU A 71 -1.34 -6.18 8.38
C LEU A 71 -1.87 -4.78 8.08
N VAL A 72 -1.76 -4.35 6.83
CA VAL A 72 -2.27 -3.06 6.35
C VAL A 72 -3.44 -3.31 5.40
N GLY A 73 -4.52 -2.57 5.58
CA GLY A 73 -5.67 -2.57 4.67
C GLY A 73 -5.89 -1.20 4.08
N LEU A 74 -6.02 -1.13 2.75
CA LEU A 74 -6.16 0.11 1.98
C LEU A 74 -7.38 0.05 1.08
N TYR A 75 -8.19 1.10 1.10
CA TYR A 75 -9.17 1.35 0.04
C TYR A 75 -8.53 2.26 -0.99
N GLN A 76 -8.48 1.81 -2.24
CA GLN A 76 -7.80 2.51 -3.33
C GLN A 76 -8.79 2.86 -4.45
N TRP A 77 -8.63 4.05 -4.97
CA TRP A 77 -9.19 4.49 -6.25
C TRP A 77 -8.12 4.32 -7.32
N VAL A 78 -8.52 3.77 -8.45
CA VAL A 78 -7.66 3.51 -9.61
C VAL A 78 -8.10 4.43 -10.75
N TRP A 79 -7.13 4.83 -11.55
CA TRP A 79 -7.33 5.66 -12.73
C TRP A 79 -6.51 5.19 -13.92
N ASN A 80 -7.18 4.88 -15.03
CA ASN A 80 -6.49 4.52 -16.28
C ASN A 80 -5.87 5.73 -16.95
N ILE A 81 -4.61 5.61 -17.38
CA ILE A 81 -3.88 6.63 -18.13
C ILE A 81 -3.95 6.29 -19.61
N ASP A 82 -3.40 5.12 -19.97
CA ASP A 82 -3.43 4.59 -21.33
C ASP A 82 -3.20 3.07 -21.31
N GLY A 83 -3.95 2.34 -22.14
CA GLY A 83 -3.85 0.89 -22.24
C GLY A 83 -3.92 0.19 -20.88
N GLY A 84 -2.89 -0.59 -20.54
CA GLY A 84 -2.79 -1.28 -19.24
C GLY A 84 -2.21 -0.43 -18.11
N PHE A 85 -1.82 0.81 -18.37
CA PHE A 85 -1.14 1.69 -17.41
C PHE A 85 -2.17 2.49 -16.59
N ASN A 86 -2.13 2.32 -15.27
CA ASN A 86 -3.00 3.02 -14.33
C ASN A 86 -2.15 3.78 -13.29
N TRP A 87 -2.74 4.81 -12.69
CA TRP A 87 -2.30 5.34 -11.40
C TRP A 87 -3.38 5.08 -10.36
N TYR A 88 -3.00 5.06 -9.09
CA TYR A 88 -3.93 4.87 -7.99
C TYR A 88 -3.54 5.72 -6.79
N ALA A 89 -4.53 5.99 -5.96
CA ALA A 89 -4.35 6.59 -4.65
C ALA A 89 -5.31 5.92 -3.67
N GLY A 90 -4.89 5.78 -2.42
CA GLY A 90 -5.66 5.09 -1.41
C GLY A 90 -5.39 5.61 0.00
N VAL A 91 -6.29 5.22 0.89
CA VAL A 91 -6.19 5.48 2.32
C VAL A 91 -6.63 4.25 3.09
N GLY A 92 -6.11 4.11 4.29
CA GLY A 92 -6.41 2.96 5.13
C GLY A 92 -5.65 3.00 6.45
N GLY A 93 -5.39 1.81 6.98
CA GLY A 93 -4.72 1.66 8.24
C GLY A 93 -4.28 0.23 8.46
N GLY A 94 -3.56 0.02 9.56
CA GLY A 94 -2.97 -1.26 9.83
C GLY A 94 -2.87 -1.55 11.31
N ILE A 95 -2.71 -2.84 11.58
CA ILE A 95 -2.46 -3.38 12.90
C ILE A 95 -1.28 -4.33 12.83
N GLY A 96 -0.56 -4.50 13.92
CA GLY A 96 0.56 -5.43 13.96
C GLY A 96 0.96 -5.78 15.38
N SER A 97 1.95 -6.64 15.50
CA SER A 97 2.59 -6.97 16.76
C SER A 97 4.07 -7.13 16.52
N TRP A 98 4.85 -6.80 17.54
CA TRP A 98 6.28 -7.09 17.58
C TRP A 98 6.65 -7.65 18.95
N SER A 99 7.71 -8.44 18.96
CA SER A 99 8.35 -8.94 20.17
C SER A 99 9.86 -8.93 19.98
N TYR A 100 10.56 -8.53 21.03
CA TYR A 100 12.01 -8.52 21.12
C TYR A 100 12.47 -9.36 22.32
N ASP A 101 13.45 -10.23 22.11
CA ASP A 101 14.10 -11.00 23.18
C ASP A 101 15.61 -11.02 22.95
N GLN A 102 16.36 -10.43 23.89
CA GLN A 102 17.81 -10.53 23.91
C GLN A 102 18.36 -10.52 25.34
N GLY A 103 19.08 -11.58 25.71
CA GLY A 103 19.94 -11.58 26.89
C GLY A 103 19.23 -11.37 28.24
N GLY A 104 17.97 -11.80 28.36
CA GLY A 104 17.16 -11.65 29.57
C GLY A 104 16.31 -10.37 29.62
N PHE A 105 16.37 -9.54 28.59
CA PHE A 105 15.43 -8.46 28.35
C PHE A 105 14.42 -8.90 27.28
N SER A 106 13.13 -8.87 27.61
CA SER A 106 12.04 -9.11 26.68
C SER A 106 11.06 -7.95 26.69
N ASP A 107 10.61 -7.57 25.50
CA ASP A 107 9.59 -6.55 25.31
C ASP A 107 8.67 -6.92 24.15
N SER A 108 7.45 -6.41 24.16
CA SER A 108 6.47 -6.69 23.13
C SER A 108 5.43 -5.59 23.07
N GLY A 109 4.93 -5.32 21.87
CA GLY A 109 3.91 -4.31 21.67
C GLY A 109 3.02 -4.59 20.49
N THR A 110 1.94 -3.81 20.43
CA THR A 110 1.02 -3.75 19.29
C THR A 110 1.44 -2.59 18.39
N ILE A 111 1.05 -2.63 17.13
CA ILE A 111 1.20 -1.54 16.18
C ILE A 111 -0.19 -1.13 15.74
N LEU A 112 -0.49 0.17 15.77
CA LEU A 112 -1.70 0.77 15.21
C LEU A 112 -1.29 1.95 14.33
N LEU A 113 -1.75 1.95 13.08
CA LEU A 113 -1.36 2.96 12.10
C LEU A 113 -2.50 3.38 11.18
N ALA A 114 -2.39 4.59 10.65
CA ALA A 114 -3.08 5.05 9.46
C ALA A 114 -2.09 5.09 8.28
N ALA A 115 -2.56 4.77 7.08
CA ALA A 115 -1.74 4.72 5.88
C ALA A 115 -2.41 5.49 4.74
N GLY A 116 -1.60 6.22 3.98
CA GLY A 116 -1.93 6.65 2.63
C GLY A 116 -1.19 5.77 1.63
N ASP A 117 -1.62 5.81 0.38
CA ASP A 117 -0.92 5.10 -0.70
C ASP A 117 -1.09 5.86 -2.02
N ILE A 118 -0.03 5.95 -2.80
CA ILE A 118 -0.06 6.50 -4.15
C ILE A 118 0.91 5.74 -5.03
N GLY A 119 0.46 5.32 -6.20
CA GLY A 119 1.29 4.51 -7.07
C GLY A 119 0.85 4.50 -8.52
N ILE A 120 1.65 3.81 -9.30
CA ILE A 120 1.39 3.49 -10.71
C ILE A 120 1.47 1.98 -10.88
N GLU A 121 0.70 1.46 -11.83
CA GLU A 121 0.71 0.05 -12.16
C GLU A 121 0.58 -0.17 -13.67
N TYR A 122 1.10 -1.30 -14.13
CA TYR A 122 0.88 -1.78 -15.47
C TYR A 122 0.30 -3.18 -15.45
N ASN A 123 -0.88 -3.31 -16.04
CA ASN A 123 -1.60 -4.55 -16.22
C ASN A 123 -1.31 -5.11 -17.62
N PHE A 124 -0.56 -6.21 -17.69
CA PHE A 124 -0.25 -6.85 -18.97
C PHE A 124 -1.54 -7.42 -19.61
N LYS A 125 -1.68 -7.29 -20.93
CA LYS A 125 -2.85 -7.81 -21.66
C LYS A 125 -2.69 -9.27 -22.03
N GLU A 126 -1.46 -9.66 -22.40
CA GLU A 126 -1.11 -10.98 -22.89
C GLU A 126 -0.68 -11.94 -21.76
N ALA A 127 -0.50 -11.43 -20.54
CA ALA A 127 -0.15 -12.20 -19.37
C ALA A 127 -1.00 -11.78 -18.16
N PRO A 128 -1.41 -12.72 -17.29
CA PRO A 128 -2.13 -12.44 -16.05
C PRO A 128 -1.21 -11.86 -14.97
N ILE A 129 -0.40 -10.86 -15.33
CA ILE A 129 0.60 -10.23 -14.46
C ILE A 129 0.27 -8.74 -14.34
N GLN A 130 0.49 -8.21 -13.15
CA GLN A 130 0.51 -6.79 -12.84
C GLN A 130 1.85 -6.45 -12.19
N ILE A 131 2.42 -5.32 -12.57
CA ILE A 131 3.56 -4.71 -11.87
C ILE A 131 3.14 -3.35 -11.32
N SER A 132 3.66 -2.96 -10.16
CA SER A 132 3.38 -1.65 -9.56
C SER A 132 4.62 -1.01 -8.94
N LEU A 133 4.56 0.30 -8.79
CA LEU A 133 5.49 1.09 -7.99
C LEU A 133 4.65 2.08 -7.17
N ASP A 134 4.82 2.05 -5.85
CA ASP A 134 4.06 2.90 -4.94
C ASP A 134 4.90 3.52 -3.83
N PHE A 135 4.33 4.60 -3.29
CA PHE A 135 4.78 5.28 -2.09
C PHE A 135 3.66 5.25 -1.05
N ARG A 136 3.97 4.70 0.12
CA ARG A 136 3.03 4.49 1.23
C ARG A 136 3.48 5.26 2.46
N PRO A 137 2.95 6.48 2.70
CA PRO A 137 3.15 7.17 3.97
C PRO A 137 2.33 6.51 5.09
N GLU A 138 2.98 6.11 6.18
CA GLU A 138 2.31 5.58 7.37
C GLU A 138 2.52 6.50 8.58
N ILE A 139 1.44 6.69 9.35
CA ILE A 139 1.42 7.43 10.61
C ILE A 139 1.02 6.45 11.70
N TYR A 140 1.87 6.30 12.69
CA TYR A 140 1.70 5.34 13.76
C TYR A 140 1.27 6.02 15.05
N PHE A 141 0.25 5.48 15.71
CA PHE A 141 -0.38 6.12 16.87
C PHE A 141 0.23 5.72 18.21
N ASN A 142 0.98 4.64 18.25
CA ASN A 142 1.57 4.07 19.45
C ASN A 142 3.06 3.76 19.23
N SER A 143 3.77 4.69 18.56
CA SER A 143 5.18 4.57 18.18
C SER A 143 6.14 4.40 19.34
N ASP A 144 5.82 4.97 20.51
CA ASP A 144 6.76 5.22 21.59
C ASP A 144 7.47 3.95 22.13
N ASP A 145 6.87 2.77 21.92
CA ASP A 145 7.44 1.49 22.34
C ASP A 145 8.27 0.77 21.25
N TYR A 146 8.19 1.18 19.98
CA TYR A 146 8.79 0.41 18.87
C TYR A 146 9.48 1.23 17.75
N ARG A 147 9.29 2.55 17.69
CA ARG A 147 9.97 3.48 16.77
C ARG A 147 10.20 4.85 17.41
N GLU A 148 11.28 5.51 17.02
CA GLU A 148 11.60 6.87 17.49
C GLU A 148 10.65 7.93 16.91
N ASP A 149 10.18 7.72 15.67
CA ASP A 149 9.29 8.64 14.95
C ASP A 149 7.96 7.98 14.59
N SER A 150 6.87 8.74 14.74
CA SER A 150 5.51 8.33 14.38
C SER A 150 5.25 8.29 12.86
N PHE A 151 6.20 8.70 12.02
CA PHE A 151 6.05 8.72 10.56
C PHE A 151 7.03 7.73 9.91
N GLY A 152 6.51 6.78 9.15
CA GLY A 152 7.29 5.78 8.44
C GLY A 152 6.79 5.59 7.01
N PRO A 153 7.44 6.23 6.02
CA PRO A 153 7.08 6.05 4.63
C PRO A 153 7.83 4.86 4.00
N ASP A 154 7.19 4.18 3.06
CA ASP A 154 7.79 3.09 2.29
C ASP A 154 7.63 3.31 0.78
N ILE A 155 8.63 2.89 0.01
CA ILE A 155 8.57 2.82 -1.46
C ILE A 155 8.74 1.35 -1.84
N ALA A 156 7.83 0.81 -2.64
CA ALA A 156 7.85 -0.60 -2.97
C ALA A 156 7.58 -0.90 -4.45
N LEU A 157 8.17 -2.00 -4.92
CA LEU A 157 7.85 -2.61 -6.21
C LEU A 157 6.89 -3.77 -6.00
N GLY A 158 5.74 -3.74 -6.66
CA GLY A 158 4.77 -4.81 -6.63
C GLY A 158 4.87 -5.72 -7.87
N ILE A 159 4.70 -7.01 -7.66
CA ILE A 159 4.40 -7.97 -8.73
C ILE A 159 3.26 -8.88 -8.28
N ARG A 160 2.18 -8.94 -9.06
CA ARG A 160 0.98 -9.69 -8.72
C ARG A 160 0.48 -10.51 -9.90
N TYR A 161 -0.04 -11.70 -9.61
CA TYR A 161 -0.83 -12.49 -10.53
C TYR A 161 -2.29 -12.07 -10.44
N LYS A 162 -2.96 -11.86 -11.57
CA LYS A 162 -4.34 -11.32 -11.62
C LYS A 162 -5.34 -12.29 -12.26
N TRP A 163 -6.56 -12.36 -11.71
CA TRP A 163 -7.66 -13.23 -12.18
C TRP A 163 -9.08 -12.74 -11.86
#